data_AF-A0AAD6V7T2-F1
#
_entry.id   AF-A0AAD6V7T2-F1
#
_cell.length_a   1.000
_cell.length_b   1.000
_cell.length_c   1.000
_cell.angle_alpha   90.00
_cell.angle_beta   90.00
_cell.angle_gamma   90.00
#
_symmetry.space_group_name_H-M   'P 1'
#
loop_
_entity.id
_entity.type
_entity.pdbx_description
1 polymer ?
#
loop_
_entity_poly.entity_id
_entity_poly.type
_entity_poly.pdbx_seq_one_letter_code
_entity_poly.pdbx_strand_id
1 'polypeptide(L)' 'MANLATTYWNLGQFEEAKELEVLVLEQRKKLLGDHHPDTLTAMANLAATYWNLGQFEEAK' A
#
# COMPACT_ATOMS: atom_id res chain seq x y z
N MET A 1 6.96 9.26 -2.95
CA MET A 1 6.29 8.03 -3.39
C MET A 1 4.98 7.80 -2.65
N ALA A 2 4.93 7.84 -1.31
CA ALA A 2 3.66 7.76 -0.56
C ALA A 2 2.57 8.74 -1.05
N ASN A 3 2.97 9.97 -1.42
CA ASN A 3 2.02 10.99 -1.89
C ASN A 3 1.32 10.64 -3.23
N LEU A 4 1.94 9.81 -4.09
CA LEU A 4 1.36 9.47 -5.39
C LEU A 4 0.28 8.40 -5.27
N ALA A 5 0.53 7.33 -4.48
CA ALA A 5 -0.47 6.31 -4.19
C ALA A 5 -1.73 6.91 -3.55
N THR A 6 -1.55 7.82 -2.57
CA THR A 6 -2.68 8.53 -1.96
C THR A 6 -3.44 9.41 -2.96
N THR A 7 -2.75 9.98 -3.95
CA THR A 7 -3.41 10.78 -5.00
C THR A 7 -4.30 9.88 -5.86
N TYR A 8 -3.79 8.72 -6.30
CA TYR A 8 -4.60 7.75 -7.04
C TYR A 8 -5.79 7.23 -6.22
N TRP A 9 -5.57 6.94 -4.93
CA TRP A 9 -6.64 6.52 -4.03
C TRP A 9 -7.75 7.57 -3.93
N ASN A 10 -7.40 8.85 -3.77
CA ASN A 10 -8.37 9.95 -3.73
C ASN A 10 -9.12 10.16 -5.06
N LEU A 11 -8.55 9.72 -6.18
CA LEU A 11 -9.18 9.75 -7.50
C LEU A 11 -9.99 8.48 -7.81
N GLY A 12 -10.04 7.50 -6.88
CA GLY A 12 -10.70 6.21 -7.08
C GLY A 12 -9.92 5.25 -7.98
N GLN A 13 -8.67 5.56 -8.31
CA GLN A 13 -7.76 4.75 -9.11
C GLN A 13 -7.03 3.75 -8.22
N PHE A 14 -7.79 2.81 -7.64
CA PHE A 14 -7.26 1.91 -6.61
C PHE A 14 -6.24 0.90 -7.15
N GLU A 15 -6.30 0.55 -8.43
CA GLU A 15 -5.37 -0.42 -9.03
C GLU A 15 -3.97 0.19 -9.19
N GLU A 16 -3.90 1.45 -9.65
CA GLU A 16 -2.66 2.22 -9.75
C GLU A 16 -2.09 2.55 -8.37
N ALA A 17 -2.95 2.81 -7.38
CA ALA A 17 -2.54 2.97 -5.99
C ALA A 17 -1.89 1.68 -5.46
N LYS A 18 -2.52 0.52 -5.71
CA LYS A 18 -2.02 -0.79 -5.28
C LYS A 18 -0.63 -1.09 -5.82
N GLU A 19 -0.41 -0.92 -7.13
CA GLU A 19 0.89 -1.18 -7.76
C GLU A 19 2.02 -0.37 -7.10
N LEU A 20 1.76 0.91 -6.82
CA LEU A 20 2.70 1.78 -6.13
C LEU A 20 2.93 1.38 -4.67
N GLU A 21 1.88 1.01 -3.95
CA GLU A 21 1.97 0.59 -2.56
C GLU A 21 2.75 -0.72 -2.39
N VAL A 22 2.57 -1.69 -3.30
CA VAL A 22 3.36 -2.93 -3.33
C VAL A 22 4.85 -2.60 -3.52
N LEU A 23 5.18 -1.76 -4.50
CA LEU A 23 6.58 -1.38 -4.76
C LEU A 23 7.21 -0.65 -3.57
N VAL A 24 6.47 0.26 -2.94
CA VAL A 24 6.94 0.97 -1.73
C VAL A 24 7.14 -0.01 -0.57
N LEU A 25 6.22 -0.94 -0.38
CA LEU A 25 6.30 -1.94 0.68
C LEU A 25 7.55 -2.82 0.52
N GLU A 26 7.82 -3.33 -0.68
CA GLU A 26 9.01 -4.15 -0.94
C GLU A 26 10.30 -3.40 -0.64
N GLN A 27 10.40 -2.13 -1.06
CA GLN A 27 11.59 -1.32 -0.78
C GLN A 27 11.74 -1.02 0.71
N ARG A 28 10.65 -0.72 1.42
CA ARG A 28 10.68 -0.50 2.87
C ARG A 28 11.06 -1.76 3.63
N LYS A 29 10.53 -2.93 3.26
CA LYS A 29 10.95 -4.21 3.81
C LYS A 29 12.43 -4.46 3.62
N LYS A 30 12.96 -4.19 2.42
CA LYS A 30 14.39 -4.39 2.11
C LYS A 30 15.31 -3.44 2.88
N LEU A 31 14.91 -2.19 3.07
CA LEU A 31 15.74 -1.14 3.67
C LEU A 31 15.61 -1.06 5.19
N LEU A 32 14.41 -1.26 5.72
CA LEU A 32 14.05 -0.98 7.11
C LEU A 32 13.63 -2.25 7.87
N GLY A 33 13.31 -3.33 7.16
CA GLY A 33 12.79 -4.57 7.74
C GLY A 33 11.27 -4.55 7.94
N ASP A 34 10.72 -5.72 8.25
CA ASP A 34 9.26 -5.94 8.34
C ASP A 34 8.60 -5.23 9.52
N HIS A 35 9.32 -5.03 10.63
CA HIS A 35 8.77 -4.46 11.87
C HIS A 35 8.96 -2.94 11.99
N HIS A 36 9.57 -2.29 10.99
CA HIS A 36 9.75 -0.86 11.03
C HIS A 36 8.40 -0.13 10.93
N PRO A 37 8.14 0.95 11.72
CA PRO A 37 6.88 1.67 11.70
C PRO A 37 6.42 2.11 10.30
N ASP A 38 7.37 2.53 9.45
CA ASP A 38 7.08 2.90 8.07
C ASP A 38 6.66 1.71 7.19
N THR A 39 7.25 0.53 7.41
CA THR A 39 6.87 -0.69 6.70
C THR A 39 5.45 -1.10 7.09
N LEU A 40 5.15 -1.07 8.40
CA LEU A 40 3.81 -1.36 8.92
C LEU A 40 2.75 -0.37 8.39
N THR A 41 3.09 0.92 8.32
CA THR A 41 2.20 1.93 7.72
C THR A 41 1.92 1.64 6.25
N ALA A 42 2.94 1.23 5.48
CA ALA A 42 2.75 0.85 4.08
C ALA A 42 1.88 -0.41 3.93
N MET A 43 2.01 -1.39 4.82
CA MET A 43 1.13 -2.57 4.85
C MET A 43 -0.32 -2.20 5.14
N ALA A 44 -0.57 -1.28 6.09
CA ALA A 44 -1.92 -0.82 6.41
C ALA A 44 -2.58 -0.08 5.24
N ASN A 45 -1.82 0.74 4.52
CA ASN A 45 -2.32 1.44 3.33
C ASN A 45 -2.68 0.43 2.22
N LEU A 46 -1.80 -0.54 1.96
CA LEU A 46 -2.04 -1.58 0.96
C LEU A 46 -3.28 -2.42 1.29
N ALA A 47 -3.49 -2.76 2.57
CA ALA A 47 -4.69 -3.46 3.02
C ALA A 47 -5.98 -2.62 2.80
N ALA A 48 -5.92 -1.31 3.05
CA ALA A 48 -7.03 -0.42 2.76
C ALA A 48 -7.34 -0.35 1.26
N THR A 49 -6.32 -0.34 0.40
CA THR A 49 -6.51 -0.37 -1.06
C THR A 49 -7.14 -1.69 -1.52
N TYR A 50 -6.69 -2.84 -1.01
CA TYR A 50 -7.32 -4.14 -1.28
C TYR A 50 -8.80 -4.18 -0.86
N TRP A 51 -9.13 -3.59 0.30
CA TRP A 51 -10.53 -3.49 0.73
C TRP A 51 -11.39 -2.69 -0.25
N ASN A 52 -10.89 -1.58 -0.77
CA ASN A 52 -11.62 -0.76 -1.75
C ASN A 52 -11.78 -1.44 -3.12
N LEU A 53 -10.86 -2.35 -3.47
CA LEU A 53 -10.95 -3.20 -4.65
C LEU A 53 -11.86 -4.43 -4.47
N GLY A 54 -12.37 -4.67 -3.26
CA GLY A 54 -13.15 -5.88 -2.93
C GLY A 54 -12.31 -7.15 -2.81
N GLN A 55 -10.97 -7.00 -2.73
CA GLN A 55 -10.00 -8.09 -2.60
C GLN A 55 -9.77 -8.39 -1.11
N PHE A 56 -10.81 -8.91 -0.45
CA PHE A 56 -10.82 -9.03 1.02
C PHE A 56 -9.87 -10.10 1.57
N GLU A 57 -9.50 -11.11 0.78
CA GLU A 57 -8.53 -12.13 1.19
C GLU A 57 -7.12 -11.54 1.30
N GLU A 58 -6.79 -10.61 0.40
CA GLU A 58 -5.51 -9.91 0.37
C GLU A 58 -5.43 -8.74 1.36
N ALA A 59 -6.58 -8.26 1.86
CA ALA A 59 -6.67 -7.22 2.88
C ALA A 59 -6.51 -7.74 4.33
N LYS A 60 -6.51 -9.06 4.53
CA LYS A 60 -6.48 -9.72 5.84
C LYS A 60 -5.05 -9.98 6.34
#